data_AF-A0A382Q305-F1
#
_entry.id   AF-A0A382Q305-F1
#
_cell.length_a   1.000
_cell.length_b   1.000
_cell.length_c   1.000
_cell.angle_alpha   90.00
_cell.angle_beta   90.00
_cell.angle_gamma   90.00
#
_symmetry.space_group_name_H-M   'P 1'
#
loop_
_entity.id
_entity.type
_entity.pdbx_description
1 polymer ?
#
loop_
_entity_poly.entity_id
_entity_poly.type
_entity_poly.pdbx_seq_one_letter_code
_entity_poly.pdbx_strand_id
1 'polypeptide(L)'
;LTLIGTSTNLIVSSIMVEHSLAPFAMFEFTKLGLIFLILGTLYNMIISKWFMPSRSIISSLSRKYHMGSFLTEFKVDADSPLIGQTYEEYNISEKYELQVYKIIRDSKNIGYNLQKVIIREGDIFLVHINVKEMIKFKEEMKVLLLSDIKMSQEELTGKNHVIVEGIVSQQSALIGKTLKEFDFRNRFGSFVLAVKRQRELLREKIAHIRLKFSDTLLIMVPKERLDILRTSNDMIVLEELDIHLRYEPYWWFSIIVIPVVMLLASFGIVPIVKGAVLGAILLLVLRSLSIQDAYESISWSVIFLIASLIPVGIAIQKTGLDVLTGNLIIVLGTLI
;
A
#
# COMPACT_ATOMS: atom_id res chain seq x y z
N LEU A 1 -13.43 9.28 18.22
CA LEU A 1 -14.58 8.87 19.07
C LEU A 1 -15.74 9.80 18.79
N THR A 2 -16.41 9.60 17.66
CA THR A 2 -17.54 10.41 17.17
C THR A 2 -18.69 9.48 16.82
N LEU A 3 -19.90 10.01 16.64
CA LEU A 3 -21.06 9.21 16.22
C LEU A 3 -20.81 8.44 14.91
N ILE A 4 -20.03 9.02 13.99
CA ILE A 4 -19.65 8.41 12.69
C ILE A 4 -18.63 7.28 12.85
N GLY A 5 -17.95 7.18 14.00
CA GLY A 5 -16.87 6.22 14.21
C GLY A 5 -17.30 4.75 14.17
N THR A 6 -18.60 4.45 14.30
CA THR A 6 -19.15 3.09 14.15
C THR A 6 -20.53 3.15 13.50
N SER A 7 -20.84 2.15 12.66
CA SER A 7 -22.15 2.01 12.01
C SER A 7 -23.28 1.86 13.02
N THR A 8 -23.05 1.13 14.12
CA THR A 8 -24.03 0.91 15.20
C THR A 8 -24.54 2.21 15.81
N ASN A 9 -23.66 3.17 16.06
CA ASN A 9 -24.01 4.44 16.70
C ASN A 9 -24.92 5.30 15.80
N LEU A 10 -24.69 5.32 14.50
CA LEU A 10 -25.54 6.02 13.54
C LEU A 10 -26.94 5.42 13.45
N ILE A 11 -27.07 4.10 13.54
CA ILE A 11 -28.36 3.42 13.50
C ILE A 11 -29.17 3.70 14.75
N VAL A 12 -28.56 3.57 15.93
CA VAL A 12 -29.27 3.85 17.19
C VAL A 12 -29.75 5.30 17.21
N SER A 13 -28.91 6.24 16.75
CA SER A 13 -29.32 7.65 16.60
C SER A 13 -30.47 7.82 15.60
N SER A 14 -30.49 7.04 14.51
CA SER A 14 -31.59 7.06 13.53
C SER A 14 -32.90 6.52 14.11
N ILE A 15 -32.82 5.42 14.87
CA ILE A 15 -33.97 4.82 15.58
C ILE A 15 -34.51 5.79 16.65
N MET A 16 -33.63 6.49 17.38
CA MET A 16 -34.04 7.52 18.34
C MET A 16 -34.89 8.61 17.66
N VAL A 17 -34.48 9.10 16.49
CA VAL A 17 -35.25 10.09 15.71
C VAL A 17 -36.60 9.52 15.28
N GLU A 18 -36.66 8.25 14.86
CA GLU A 18 -37.91 7.57 14.48
C GLU A 18 -38.90 7.49 15.66
N HIS A 19 -38.38 7.30 16.88
CA HIS A 19 -39.17 7.32 18.12
C HIS A 19 -39.36 8.73 18.72
N SER A 20 -39.08 9.81 17.98
CA SER A 20 -39.19 11.21 18.44
C SER A 20 -38.35 11.54 19.69
N LEU A 21 -37.27 10.79 19.91
CA LEU A 21 -36.27 11.07 20.94
C LEU A 21 -35.18 11.98 20.37
N ALA A 22 -34.47 12.68 21.26
CA ALA A 22 -33.33 13.50 20.84
C ALA A 22 -32.22 12.60 20.26
N PRO A 23 -31.73 12.86 19.03
CA PRO A 23 -30.63 12.11 18.47
C PRO A 23 -29.36 12.34 19.28
N PHE A 24 -28.44 11.38 19.22
CA PHE A 24 -27.13 11.55 19.83
C PHE A 24 -26.37 12.71 19.19
N ALA A 25 -25.72 13.52 20.03
CA ALA A 25 -24.84 14.59 19.57
C ALA A 25 -23.55 13.99 18.98
N MET A 26 -22.96 14.70 18.01
CA MET A 26 -21.80 14.22 17.26
C MET A 26 -20.60 13.81 18.16
N PHE A 27 -20.43 14.50 19.29
CA PHE A 27 -19.32 14.31 20.25
C PHE A 27 -19.77 13.74 21.61
N GLU A 28 -20.96 13.15 21.68
CA GLU A 28 -21.50 12.64 22.95
C GLU A 28 -20.60 11.56 23.57
N PHE A 29 -20.10 10.66 22.73
CA PHE A 29 -19.18 9.59 23.12
C PHE A 29 -17.73 10.07 23.32
N THR A 30 -17.39 11.31 22.93
CA THR A 30 -16.03 11.83 23.07
C THR A 30 -15.63 11.99 24.53
N LYS A 31 -16.58 12.34 25.42
CA LYS A 31 -16.30 12.50 26.85
C LYS A 31 -15.81 11.19 27.49
N LEU A 32 -16.58 10.11 27.31
CA LEU A 32 -16.19 8.78 27.79
C LEU A 32 -14.96 8.25 27.06
N GLY A 33 -14.89 8.47 25.74
CA GLY A 33 -13.76 8.07 24.94
C GLY A 33 -12.45 8.75 25.36
N LEU A 34 -12.49 10.01 25.80
CA LEU A 34 -11.33 10.72 26.33
C LEU A 34 -10.83 10.09 27.64
N ILE A 35 -11.76 9.71 28.53
CA ILE A 35 -11.42 8.98 29.77
C ILE A 35 -10.71 7.67 29.43
N PHE A 36 -11.27 6.86 28.53
CA PHE A 36 -10.64 5.61 28.09
C PHE A 36 -9.33 5.82 27.35
N LEU A 37 -9.19 6.90 26.57
CA LEU A 37 -7.95 7.23 25.87
C LEU A 37 -6.85 7.57 26.89
N ILE A 38 -7.16 8.37 27.90
CA ILE A 38 -6.20 8.71 28.96
C ILE A 38 -5.81 7.44 29.73
N LEU A 39 -6.79 6.67 30.20
CA LEU A 39 -6.55 5.44 30.96
C LEU A 39 -5.79 4.40 30.14
N GLY A 40 -6.20 4.16 28.89
CA GLY A 40 -5.57 3.22 27.98
C GLY A 40 -4.18 3.64 27.57
N THR A 41 -3.93 4.94 27.37
CA THR A 41 -2.59 5.46 27.08
C THR A 41 -1.68 5.29 28.29
N LEU A 42 -2.17 5.63 29.49
CA LEU A 42 -1.40 5.45 30.73
C LEU A 42 -1.10 3.98 30.99
N TYR A 43 -2.10 3.10 30.84
CA TYR A 43 -1.96 1.65 30.92
C TYR A 43 -0.90 1.13 29.95
N ASN A 44 -0.99 1.51 28.67
CA ASN A 44 -0.02 1.10 27.64
C ASN A 44 1.37 1.65 27.95
N MET A 45 1.50 2.90 28.40
CA MET A 45 2.80 3.50 28.72
C MET A 45 3.48 2.77 29.89
N ILE A 46 2.72 2.35 30.89
CA ILE A 46 3.25 1.63 32.06
C ILE A 46 3.60 0.17 31.70
N ILE A 47 2.70 -0.52 31.00
CA ILE A 47 2.84 -1.96 30.73
C ILE A 47 3.76 -2.24 29.54
N SER A 48 3.82 -1.35 28.54
CA SER A 48 4.76 -1.44 27.42
C SER A 48 6.19 -1.60 27.92
N LYS A 49 6.56 -0.88 28.99
CA LYS A 49 7.89 -0.98 29.61
C LYS A 49 8.20 -2.38 30.19
N TRP A 50 7.18 -3.14 30.61
CA TRP A 50 7.35 -4.46 31.23
C TRP A 50 7.16 -5.62 30.26
N PHE A 51 6.22 -5.50 29.32
CA PHE A 51 5.84 -6.60 28.41
C PHE A 51 6.49 -6.52 27.04
N MET A 52 7.02 -5.36 26.62
CA MET A 52 7.75 -5.27 25.35
C MET A 52 9.21 -5.63 25.61
N PRO A 53 9.72 -6.76 25.07
CA PRO A 53 11.15 -7.04 25.15
C PRO A 53 11.90 -5.86 24.52
N SER A 54 12.87 -5.32 25.26
CA SER A 54 13.84 -4.34 24.78
C SER A 54 14.53 -4.91 23.53
N ARG A 55 13.95 -4.64 22.37
CA ARG A 55 14.58 -4.89 21.09
C ARG A 55 15.14 -3.56 20.61
N SER A 56 16.38 -3.30 20.99
CA SER A 56 17.30 -2.44 20.24
C SER A 56 17.62 -3.08 18.88
N ILE A 57 16.58 -3.33 18.08
CA ILE A 57 16.72 -3.80 16.71
C ILE A 57 16.04 -2.81 15.77
N ILE A 58 16.54 -1.58 15.81
CA ILE A 58 16.30 -0.55 14.77
C ILE A 58 16.82 -1.03 13.40
N SER A 59 17.51 -2.18 13.30
CA SER A 59 17.91 -2.82 12.03
C SER A 59 17.00 -3.96 11.52
N SER A 60 15.87 -4.27 12.19
CA SER A 60 15.02 -5.42 11.78
C SER A 60 13.54 -5.16 11.59
N LEU A 61 13.00 -4.01 12.01
CA LEU A 61 11.63 -3.63 11.62
C LEU A 61 11.50 -3.30 10.12
N SER A 62 12.62 -3.05 9.43
CA SER A 62 12.72 -3.07 7.96
C SER A 62 12.49 -4.46 7.34
N ARG A 63 12.30 -5.52 8.15
CA ARG A 63 12.16 -6.90 7.68
C ARG A 63 10.71 -7.39 7.60
N LYS A 64 9.75 -6.67 8.23
CA LYS A 64 8.30 -7.04 8.15
C LYS A 64 7.56 -6.31 7.02
N TYR A 65 8.17 -5.26 6.48
CA TYR A 65 7.85 -4.71 5.17
C TYR A 65 8.94 -5.19 4.21
N HIS A 66 8.75 -6.33 3.56
CA HIS A 66 9.67 -6.84 2.56
C HIS A 66 9.64 -5.97 1.31
N MET A 67 10.26 -4.79 1.39
CA MET A 67 10.82 -4.11 0.23
C MET A 67 12.34 -4.09 0.40
N GLY A 68 12.95 -5.28 0.29
CA GLY A 68 14.41 -5.34 0.29
C GLY A 68 14.96 -4.54 -0.88
N SER A 69 16.14 -3.96 -0.74
CA SER A 69 16.81 -3.36 -1.88
C SER A 69 17.11 -4.45 -2.92
N PHE A 70 16.77 -4.19 -4.18
CA PHE A 70 17.04 -5.08 -5.29
C PHE A 70 18.10 -4.48 -6.20
N LEU A 71 18.93 -5.33 -6.80
CA LEU A 71 19.87 -4.91 -7.83
C LEU A 71 19.12 -4.68 -9.14
N THR A 72 19.17 -3.46 -9.67
CA THR A 72 18.56 -3.07 -10.95
C THR A 72 19.51 -2.25 -11.83
N GLU A 73 19.14 -2.10 -13.10
CA GLU A 73 19.91 -1.42 -14.14
C GLU A 73 19.10 -0.28 -14.76
N PHE A 74 19.63 0.95 -14.66
CA PHE A 74 19.05 2.13 -15.29
C PHE A 74 19.97 2.68 -16.36
N LYS A 75 19.43 2.98 -17.54
CA LYS A 75 20.11 3.75 -18.59
C LYS A 75 19.68 5.21 -18.53
N VAL A 76 20.64 6.12 -18.62
CA VAL A 76 20.37 7.56 -18.74
C VAL A 76 19.79 7.87 -20.12
N ASP A 77 18.60 8.45 -20.13
CA ASP A 77 17.95 8.93 -21.35
C ASP A 77 18.48 10.31 -21.77
N ALA A 78 18.25 10.70 -23.04
CA ALA A 78 18.71 11.97 -23.60
C ALA A 78 18.14 13.20 -22.87
N ASP A 79 16.93 13.08 -22.32
CA ASP A 79 16.24 14.16 -21.60
C ASP A 79 16.56 14.19 -20.10
N SER A 80 17.45 13.33 -19.61
CA SER A 80 17.70 13.17 -18.18
C SER A 80 18.42 14.39 -17.58
N PRO A 81 17.92 14.95 -16.46
CA PRO A 81 18.59 16.04 -15.74
C PRO A 81 19.94 15.61 -15.13
N LEU A 82 20.25 14.32 -15.15
CA LEU A 82 21.52 13.79 -14.67
C LEU A 82 22.69 14.08 -15.63
N ILE A 83 22.43 14.39 -16.89
CA ILE A 83 23.48 14.61 -17.89
C ILE A 83 24.33 15.84 -17.53
N GLY A 84 25.64 15.66 -17.54
CA GLY A 84 26.61 16.73 -17.26
C GLY A 84 26.81 17.03 -15.77
N GLN A 85 26.05 16.39 -14.88
CA GLN A 85 26.20 16.51 -13.43
C GLN A 85 27.13 15.42 -12.89
N THR A 86 27.77 15.70 -11.75
CA THR A 86 28.45 14.65 -10.98
C THR A 86 27.47 13.90 -10.08
N TYR A 87 27.81 12.67 -9.74
CA TYR A 87 27.00 11.84 -8.83
C TYR A 87 26.80 12.48 -7.45
N GLU A 88 27.79 13.25 -6.97
CA GLU A 88 27.79 13.90 -5.67
C GLU A 88 26.91 15.16 -5.63
N GLU A 89 26.91 15.98 -6.68
CA GLU A 89 26.17 17.25 -6.73
C GLU A 89 24.66 17.08 -6.59
N TYR A 90 24.09 16.01 -7.15
CA TYR A 90 22.64 15.78 -7.12
C TYR A 90 22.17 14.96 -5.92
N ASN A 91 23.10 14.52 -5.06
CA ASN A 91 22.87 13.73 -3.84
C ASN A 91 21.85 12.59 -4.01
N ILE A 92 21.97 11.89 -5.14
CA ILE A 92 21.01 10.90 -5.62
C ILE A 92 20.87 9.75 -4.61
N SER A 93 21.98 9.36 -3.97
CA SER A 93 22.00 8.26 -3.00
C SER A 93 21.07 8.51 -1.81
N GLU A 94 21.10 9.73 -1.26
CA GLU A 94 20.30 10.09 -0.09
C GLU A 94 18.84 10.36 -0.48
N LYS A 95 18.61 11.03 -1.63
CA LYS A 95 17.25 11.41 -2.05
C LYS A 95 16.35 10.22 -2.40
N TYR A 96 16.92 9.14 -2.93
CA TYR A 96 16.19 7.96 -3.40
C TYR A 96 16.58 6.65 -2.70
N GLU A 97 17.31 6.75 -1.58
CA GLU A 97 17.82 5.61 -0.82
C GLU A 97 18.50 4.55 -1.72
N LEU A 98 19.27 5.02 -2.70
CA LEU A 98 19.88 4.17 -3.72
C LEU A 98 21.39 4.08 -3.55
N GLN A 99 21.93 2.90 -3.82
CA GLN A 99 23.36 2.66 -3.79
C GLN A 99 23.85 2.29 -5.19
N VAL A 100 24.62 3.17 -5.82
CA VAL A 100 25.29 2.86 -7.10
C VAL A 100 26.53 2.01 -6.86
N TYR A 101 26.62 0.88 -7.54
CA TYR A 101 27.77 -0.03 -7.47
C TYR A 101 28.78 0.23 -8.58
N LYS A 102 28.28 0.49 -9.79
CA LYS A 102 29.11 0.78 -10.95
C LYS A 102 28.32 1.51 -12.01
N ILE A 103 29.05 2.27 -12.82
CA ILE A 103 28.57 2.87 -14.06
C ILE A 103 29.20 2.09 -15.22
N ILE A 104 28.40 1.69 -16.18
CA ILE A 104 28.86 0.97 -17.38
C ILE A 104 28.72 1.93 -18.55
N ARG A 105 29.86 2.30 -19.14
CA ARG A 105 29.97 3.21 -20.29
C ARG A 105 30.76 2.52 -21.39
N ASP A 106 30.21 2.41 -22.60
CA ASP A 106 30.87 1.77 -23.75
C ASP A 106 31.46 0.39 -23.44
N SER A 107 30.72 -0.42 -22.66
CA SER A 107 31.14 -1.74 -22.15
C SER A 107 32.32 -1.75 -21.18
N LYS A 108 32.82 -0.59 -20.74
CA LYS A 108 33.79 -0.45 -19.65
C LYS A 108 33.08 -0.25 -18.32
N ASN A 109 33.51 -0.97 -17.29
CA ASN A 109 33.00 -0.83 -15.94
C ASN A 109 33.78 0.26 -15.20
N ILE A 110 33.10 1.33 -14.82
CA ILE A 110 33.62 2.37 -13.95
C ILE A 110 33.12 2.04 -12.54
N GLY A 111 34.00 1.48 -11.71
CA GLY A 111 33.69 1.09 -10.32
C GLY A 111 34.45 1.90 -9.27
N TYR A 112 35.32 2.84 -9.70
CA TYR A 112 36.16 3.64 -8.82
C TYR A 112 35.81 5.12 -8.97
N ASN A 113 35.85 5.85 -7.85
CA ASN A 113 35.63 7.31 -7.79
C ASN A 113 34.29 7.76 -8.40
N LEU A 114 33.24 6.95 -8.21
CA LEU A 114 31.90 7.18 -8.76
C LEU A 114 31.33 8.57 -8.43
N GLN A 115 31.70 9.13 -7.28
CA GLN A 115 31.28 10.45 -6.81
C GLN A 115 31.68 11.59 -7.76
N LYS A 116 32.85 11.47 -8.41
CA LYS A 116 33.42 12.52 -9.28
C LYS A 116 33.18 12.28 -10.77
N VAL A 117 32.48 11.19 -11.12
CA VAL A 117 32.21 10.85 -12.52
C VAL A 117 31.08 11.75 -13.03
N ILE A 118 31.35 12.46 -14.12
CA ILE A 118 30.33 13.21 -14.85
C ILE A 118 29.47 12.20 -15.63
N ILE A 119 28.18 12.24 -15.38
CA ILE A 119 27.18 11.36 -15.98
C ILE A 119 26.92 11.81 -17.43
N ARG A 120 26.83 10.85 -18.35
CA ARG A 120 26.57 11.07 -19.77
C ARG A 120 25.32 10.32 -20.22
N GLU A 121 24.72 10.80 -21.30
CA GLU A 121 23.68 10.07 -22.00
C GLU A 121 24.16 8.65 -22.33
N GLY A 122 23.29 7.66 -22.12
CA GLY A 122 23.59 6.26 -22.41
C GLY A 122 24.41 5.52 -21.35
N ASP A 123 24.83 6.20 -20.28
CA ASP A 123 25.43 5.54 -19.13
C ASP A 123 24.45 4.56 -18.48
N ILE A 124 24.95 3.40 -18.05
CA ILE A 124 24.14 2.39 -17.35
C ILE A 124 24.56 2.33 -15.89
N PHE A 125 23.68 2.71 -14.99
CA PHE A 125 23.84 2.57 -13.56
C PHE A 125 23.40 1.19 -13.11
N LEU A 126 24.29 0.46 -12.43
CA LEU A 126 23.93 -0.72 -11.66
C LEU A 126 23.73 -0.30 -10.21
N VAL A 127 22.50 -0.38 -9.71
CA VAL A 127 22.11 0.18 -8.41
C VAL A 127 21.38 -0.84 -7.56
N HIS A 128 21.56 -0.77 -6.23
CA HIS A 128 20.58 -1.34 -5.32
C HIS A 128 19.60 -0.25 -4.90
N ILE A 129 18.32 -0.50 -5.10
CA ILE A 129 17.25 0.44 -4.78
C ILE A 129 16.02 -0.31 -4.27
N ASN A 130 15.24 0.34 -3.41
CA ASN A 130 13.93 -0.14 -3.00
C ASN A 130 12.94 0.01 -4.16
N VAL A 131 12.01 -0.94 -4.31
CA VAL A 131 10.99 -0.94 -5.36
C VAL A 131 10.18 0.36 -5.41
N LYS A 132 9.83 0.96 -4.26
CA LYS A 132 9.08 2.23 -4.21
C LYS A 132 9.89 3.40 -4.77
N GLU A 133 11.16 3.51 -4.38
CA GLU A 133 12.05 4.57 -4.84
C GLU A 133 12.51 4.33 -6.29
N MET A 134 12.50 3.08 -6.77
CA MET A 134 12.81 2.71 -8.15
C MET A 134 11.93 3.45 -9.16
N ILE A 135 10.62 3.47 -8.94
CA ILE A 135 9.66 4.10 -9.85
C ILE A 135 9.80 5.63 -9.77
N LYS A 136 9.90 6.17 -8.56
CA LYS A 136 10.12 7.61 -8.35
C LYS A 136 11.41 8.11 -9.01
N PHE A 137 12.50 7.34 -8.88
CA PHE A 137 13.77 7.63 -9.53
C PHE A 137 13.64 7.60 -11.07
N LYS A 138 12.94 6.60 -11.61
CA LYS A 138 12.63 6.49 -13.04
C LYS A 138 11.93 7.73 -13.57
N GLU A 139 10.85 8.16 -12.91
CA GLU A 139 10.02 9.28 -13.35
C GLU A 139 10.72 10.64 -13.18
N GLU A 140 11.28 10.92 -12.00
CA GLU A 140 11.88 12.23 -11.71
C GLU A 140 13.20 12.45 -12.46
N MET A 141 14.01 11.40 -12.65
CA MET A 141 15.32 11.51 -13.33
C MET A 141 15.26 11.13 -14.80
N LYS A 142 14.08 10.81 -15.33
CA LYS A 142 13.90 10.36 -16.72
C LYS A 142 14.95 9.34 -17.13
N VAL A 143 15.14 8.32 -16.29
CA VAL A 143 16.02 7.19 -16.59
C VAL A 143 15.17 6.02 -17.08
N LEU A 144 15.70 5.20 -17.97
CA LEU A 144 15.00 4.04 -18.50
C LEU A 144 15.48 2.79 -17.77
N LEU A 145 14.58 1.92 -17.33
CA LEU A 145 15.04 0.59 -16.90
C LEU A 145 15.59 -0.14 -18.12
N LEU A 146 16.69 -0.88 -17.95
CA LEU A 146 17.30 -1.55 -19.10
C LEU A 146 16.41 -2.66 -19.68
N SER A 147 15.46 -3.15 -18.88
CA SER A 147 14.35 -3.97 -19.33
C SER A 147 13.48 -3.24 -20.35
N ASP A 148 13.14 -1.97 -20.09
CA ASP A 148 12.22 -1.17 -20.91
C ASP A 148 12.77 -0.93 -22.32
N ILE A 149 14.08 -0.74 -22.45
CA ILE A 149 14.73 -0.53 -23.76
C ILE A 149 14.68 -1.79 -24.63
N LYS A 150 14.61 -2.96 -23.99
CA LYS A 150 14.49 -4.23 -24.70
C LYS A 150 13.03 -4.56 -25.03
N MET A 151 12.07 -3.91 -24.39
CA MET A 151 10.64 -4.07 -24.66
C MET A 151 10.27 -3.43 -25.99
N SER A 152 9.34 -4.05 -26.72
CA SER A 152 8.71 -3.39 -27.86
C SER A 152 7.84 -2.22 -27.37
N GLN A 153 7.66 -1.18 -28.17
CA GLN A 153 6.71 -0.08 -27.90
C GLN A 153 5.28 -0.61 -27.59
N GLU A 154 4.90 -1.73 -28.19
CA GLU A 154 3.62 -2.42 -27.94
C GLU A 154 3.55 -3.08 -26.55
N GLU A 155 4.67 -3.61 -26.06
CA GLU A 155 4.78 -4.21 -24.72
C GLU A 155 4.81 -3.11 -23.63
N LEU A 156 5.38 -1.95 -23.91
CA LEU A 156 5.38 -0.80 -22.99
C LEU A 156 4.02 -0.10 -22.89
N THR A 157 3.25 -0.10 -23.99
CA THR A 157 1.93 0.53 -24.07
C THR A 157 0.77 -0.40 -23.70
N GLY A 158 1.04 -1.71 -23.53
CA GLY A 158 0.09 -2.70 -23.01
C GLY A 158 -0.36 -2.34 -21.60
N LYS A 159 -1.60 -1.85 -21.47
CA LYS A 159 -2.14 -1.16 -20.29
C LYS A 159 -2.38 -2.02 -19.04
N ASN A 160 -1.67 -3.12 -18.81
CA ASN A 160 -1.98 -4.02 -17.70
C ASN A 160 -0.81 -4.87 -17.21
N HIS A 161 0.37 -4.27 -17.01
CA HIS A 161 1.49 -4.98 -16.40
C HIS A 161 1.42 -4.89 -14.87
N VAL A 162 1.66 -6.01 -14.21
CA VAL A 162 1.79 -6.09 -12.74
C VAL A 162 3.23 -6.44 -12.39
N ILE A 163 3.70 -5.94 -11.26
CA ILE A 163 5.02 -6.28 -10.71
C ILE A 163 4.79 -7.35 -9.66
N VAL A 164 5.56 -8.43 -9.71
CA VAL A 164 5.45 -9.53 -8.76
C VAL A 164 6.81 -9.89 -8.19
N GLU A 165 6.83 -10.24 -6.91
CA GLU A 165 8.00 -10.83 -6.27
C GLU A 165 7.89 -12.35 -6.37
N GLY A 166 8.86 -12.99 -7.03
CA GLY A 166 8.91 -14.43 -7.16
C GLY A 166 10.23 -15.00 -6.70
N ILE A 167 10.20 -16.17 -6.07
CA ILE A 167 11.39 -16.88 -5.61
C ILE A 167 11.66 -18.09 -6.50
N VAL A 168 12.94 -18.31 -6.83
CA VAL A 168 13.37 -19.48 -7.61
C VAL A 168 13.18 -20.74 -6.77
N SER A 169 12.32 -21.65 -7.25
CA SER A 169 11.99 -22.90 -6.56
C SER A 169 13.15 -23.88 -6.58
N GLN A 170 13.11 -24.92 -5.73
CA GLN A 170 14.17 -25.93 -5.67
C GLN A 170 14.24 -26.82 -6.92
N GLN A 171 13.12 -26.97 -7.62
CA GLN A 171 12.99 -27.81 -8.83
C GLN A 171 13.14 -26.99 -10.11
N SER A 172 13.55 -25.72 -9.98
CA SER A 172 13.58 -24.79 -11.09
C SER A 172 14.69 -25.10 -12.10
N ALA A 173 14.31 -25.13 -13.37
CA ALA A 173 15.25 -25.23 -14.49
C ALA A 173 16.05 -23.93 -14.71
N LEU A 174 15.75 -22.87 -13.94
CA LEU A 174 16.54 -21.63 -13.86
C LEU A 174 17.85 -21.81 -13.08
N ILE A 175 17.94 -22.79 -12.19
CA ILE A 175 19.11 -22.98 -11.33
C ILE A 175 20.36 -23.25 -12.19
N GLY A 176 21.40 -22.45 -11.95
CA GLY A 176 22.69 -22.54 -12.65
C GLY A 176 22.72 -21.84 -14.01
N LYS A 177 21.58 -21.38 -14.55
CA LYS A 177 21.49 -20.68 -15.83
C LYS A 177 21.35 -19.17 -15.64
N THR A 178 21.72 -18.43 -16.68
CA THR A 178 21.40 -16.99 -16.77
C THR A 178 20.00 -16.78 -17.34
N LEU A 179 19.42 -15.60 -17.08
CA LEU A 179 18.12 -15.22 -17.66
C LEU A 179 18.09 -15.28 -19.19
N LYS A 180 19.25 -15.04 -19.84
CA LYS A 180 19.41 -15.13 -21.28
C LYS A 180 19.48 -16.57 -21.77
N GLU A 181 20.22 -17.45 -21.08
CA GLU A 181 20.33 -18.88 -21.43
C GLU A 181 19.00 -19.62 -21.26
N PHE A 182 18.21 -19.24 -20.25
CA PHE A 182 16.87 -19.82 -20.03
C PHE A 182 15.81 -19.26 -20.98
N ASP A 183 16.07 -18.11 -21.61
CA ASP A 183 15.11 -17.36 -22.41
C ASP A 183 13.84 -17.00 -21.63
N PHE A 184 14.05 -16.42 -20.44
CA PHE A 184 12.97 -16.08 -19.50
C PHE A 184 11.88 -15.22 -20.15
N ARG A 185 12.28 -14.27 -20.99
CA ARG A 185 11.38 -13.34 -21.69
C ARG A 185 10.39 -14.08 -22.58
N ASN A 186 10.87 -14.96 -23.47
CA ASN A 186 9.96 -15.60 -24.43
C ASN A 186 9.10 -16.68 -23.76
N ARG A 187 9.64 -17.35 -22.72
CA ARG A 187 8.90 -18.41 -21.99
C ARG A 187 7.74 -17.86 -21.19
N PHE A 188 7.98 -16.79 -20.43
CA PHE A 188 6.96 -16.25 -19.51
C PHE A 188 6.28 -14.98 -20.06
N GLY A 189 6.80 -14.39 -21.14
CA GLY A 189 6.31 -13.11 -21.65
C GLY A 189 6.51 -11.98 -20.63
N SER A 190 7.56 -12.07 -19.81
CA SER A 190 7.78 -11.19 -18.66
C SER A 190 9.23 -10.73 -18.55
N PHE A 191 9.43 -9.64 -17.80
CA PHE A 191 10.72 -8.95 -17.66
C PHE A 191 11.18 -9.00 -16.22
N VAL A 192 12.40 -9.50 -16.00
CA VAL A 192 13.04 -9.40 -14.69
C VAL A 192 13.60 -8.00 -14.54
N LEU A 193 13.02 -7.22 -13.64
CA LEU A 193 13.42 -5.86 -13.32
C LEU A 193 14.63 -5.83 -12.39
N ALA A 194 14.67 -6.78 -11.46
CA ALA A 194 15.66 -6.78 -10.40
C ALA A 194 15.88 -8.18 -9.80
N VAL A 195 17.08 -8.41 -9.27
CA VAL A 195 17.47 -9.69 -8.65
C VAL A 195 18.02 -9.43 -7.25
N LYS A 196 17.65 -10.29 -6.31
CA LYS A 196 18.11 -10.25 -4.93
C LYS A 196 18.51 -11.65 -4.48
N ARG A 197 19.67 -11.75 -3.83
CA ARG A 197 20.19 -13.00 -3.26
C ARG A 197 20.39 -12.85 -1.76
N GLN A 198 19.94 -13.83 -0.99
CA GLN A 198 20.12 -13.81 0.46
C GLN A 198 21.62 -13.83 0.81
N ARG A 199 22.08 -12.80 1.54
CA ARG A 199 23.43 -12.68 2.10
C ARG A 199 24.58 -12.51 1.09
N GLU A 200 24.27 -12.29 -0.20
CA GLU A 200 25.28 -12.05 -1.24
C GLU A 200 24.95 -10.75 -1.99
N LEU A 201 25.93 -9.84 -2.09
CA LEU A 201 25.79 -8.62 -2.88
C LEU A 201 26.12 -8.94 -4.34
N LEU A 202 25.09 -8.91 -5.19
CA LEU A 202 25.23 -9.12 -6.62
C LEU A 202 25.89 -7.87 -7.25
N ARG A 203 26.91 -8.07 -8.09
CA ARG A 203 27.68 -6.99 -8.75
C ARG A 203 27.72 -7.11 -10.27
N GLU A 204 27.12 -8.16 -10.81
CA GLU A 204 27.08 -8.45 -12.24
C GLU A 204 25.83 -7.87 -12.89
N LYS A 205 25.83 -7.80 -14.23
CA LYS A 205 24.63 -7.37 -14.96
C LYS A 205 23.52 -8.39 -14.76
N ILE A 206 22.26 -7.97 -14.59
CA ILE A 206 21.12 -8.87 -14.31
C ILE A 206 21.07 -10.05 -15.29
N ALA A 207 21.25 -9.77 -16.58
CA ALA A 207 21.19 -10.78 -17.64
C ALA A 207 22.30 -11.85 -17.60
N HIS A 208 23.39 -11.62 -16.85
CA HIS A 208 24.54 -12.54 -16.75
C HIS A 208 24.60 -13.27 -15.40
N ILE A 209 23.74 -12.91 -14.45
CA ILE A 209 23.69 -13.55 -13.14
C ILE A 209 23.20 -14.98 -13.33
N ARG A 210 24.00 -15.95 -12.87
CA ARG A 210 23.56 -17.34 -12.74
C ARG A 210 22.65 -17.47 -11.53
N LEU A 211 21.40 -17.84 -11.78
CA LEU A 211 20.38 -17.96 -10.74
C LEU A 211 20.65 -19.17 -9.84
N LYS A 212 20.38 -19.01 -8.55
CA LYS A 212 20.48 -20.07 -7.54
C LYS A 212 19.11 -20.30 -6.91
N PHE A 213 18.95 -21.47 -6.28
CA PHE A 213 17.80 -21.73 -5.42
C PHE A 213 17.65 -20.60 -4.39
N SER A 214 16.41 -20.17 -4.13
CA SER A 214 16.08 -19.09 -3.21
C SER A 214 16.52 -17.69 -3.64
N ASP A 215 16.96 -17.49 -4.89
CA ASP A 215 17.06 -16.15 -5.46
C ASP A 215 15.67 -15.54 -5.62
N THR A 216 15.53 -14.27 -5.27
CA THR A 216 14.31 -13.49 -5.40
C THR A 216 14.40 -12.62 -6.64
N LEU A 217 13.39 -12.69 -7.49
CA LEU A 217 13.27 -11.92 -8.72
C LEU A 217 12.08 -10.98 -8.60
N LEU A 218 12.30 -9.73 -8.98
CA LEU A 218 11.24 -8.75 -9.20
C LEU A 218 10.89 -8.79 -10.69
N ILE A 219 9.65 -9.17 -11.01
CA ILE A 219 9.24 -9.48 -12.37
C ILE A 219 8.07 -8.58 -12.76
N MET A 220 8.19 -7.91 -13.89
CA MET A 220 7.07 -7.24 -14.56
C MET A 220 6.44 -8.22 -15.54
N VAL A 221 5.16 -8.53 -15.36
CA VAL A 221 4.42 -9.51 -16.16
C VAL A 221 3.08 -8.91 -16.59
N PRO A 222 2.63 -9.09 -17.84
CA PRO A 222 1.27 -8.77 -18.23
C PRO A 222 0.26 -9.54 -17.37
N LYS A 223 -0.82 -8.91 -16.91
CA LYS A 223 -1.81 -9.53 -16.03
C LYS A 223 -2.39 -10.82 -16.64
N GLU A 224 -2.50 -10.87 -17.96
CA GLU A 224 -3.01 -12.02 -18.72
C GLU A 224 -2.06 -13.23 -18.70
N ARG A 225 -0.77 -13.01 -18.40
CA ARG A 225 0.26 -14.07 -18.35
C ARG A 225 0.72 -14.40 -16.93
N LEU A 226 0.17 -13.74 -15.91
CA LEU A 226 0.52 -13.98 -14.52
C LEU A 226 0.26 -15.44 -14.10
N ASP A 227 -0.84 -16.03 -14.56
CA ASP A 227 -1.22 -17.41 -14.21
C ASP A 227 -0.22 -18.46 -14.74
N ILE A 228 0.42 -18.18 -15.88
CA ILE A 228 1.49 -19.02 -16.44
C ILE A 228 2.68 -19.04 -15.48
N LEU A 229 3.02 -17.88 -14.90
CA LEU A 229 4.12 -17.76 -13.96
C LEU A 229 3.79 -18.43 -12.62
N ARG A 230 2.54 -18.31 -12.14
CA ARG A 230 2.05 -18.95 -10.90
C ARG A 230 1.99 -20.47 -10.96
N THR A 231 1.68 -21.01 -12.13
CA THR A 231 1.54 -22.47 -12.34
C THR A 231 2.88 -23.11 -12.73
N SER A 232 3.91 -22.31 -12.99
CA SER A 232 5.22 -22.82 -13.35
C SER A 232 5.91 -23.49 -12.15
N ASN A 233 6.59 -24.61 -12.38
CA ASN A 233 7.43 -25.24 -11.35
C ASN A 233 8.75 -24.48 -11.13
N ASP A 234 9.09 -23.54 -12.01
CA ASP A 234 10.36 -22.82 -11.97
C ASP A 234 10.40 -21.73 -10.90
N MET A 235 9.24 -21.22 -10.48
CA MET A 235 9.13 -20.08 -9.59
C MET A 235 7.89 -20.15 -8.71
N ILE A 236 8.02 -19.61 -7.51
CA ILE A 236 6.90 -19.43 -6.58
C ILE A 236 6.66 -17.92 -6.48
N VAL A 237 5.47 -17.47 -6.87
CA VAL A 237 5.04 -16.08 -6.70
C VAL A 237 4.69 -15.85 -5.22
N LEU A 238 5.38 -14.92 -4.58
CA LEU A 238 5.18 -14.59 -3.17
C LEU A 238 4.11 -13.50 -3.00
N GLU A 239 4.26 -12.40 -3.73
CA GLU A 239 3.43 -11.21 -3.59
C GLU A 239 3.22 -10.55 -4.96
N GLU A 240 1.98 -10.13 -5.22
CA GLU A 240 1.68 -9.16 -6.28
C GLU A 240 1.93 -7.77 -5.68
N LEU A 241 3.00 -7.13 -6.13
CA LEU A 241 3.31 -5.76 -5.76
C LEU A 241 2.40 -4.86 -6.59
N ASP A 242 1.23 -4.59 -6.04
CA ASP A 242 0.25 -3.69 -6.62
C ASP A 242 0.72 -2.24 -6.41
N ILE A 243 1.75 -1.84 -7.16
CA ILE A 243 2.37 -0.52 -7.05
C ILE A 243 1.54 0.47 -7.85
N HIS A 244 0.29 0.64 -7.42
CA HIS A 244 -0.52 1.79 -7.77
C HIS A 244 0.07 3.00 -7.03
N LEU A 245 1.16 3.58 -7.56
CA LEU A 245 1.54 4.96 -7.24
C LEU A 245 0.56 5.89 -7.95
N ARG A 246 -0.71 5.83 -7.53
CA ARG A 246 -1.74 6.78 -7.94
C ARG A 246 -1.47 8.09 -7.22
N TYR A 247 -0.76 8.98 -7.90
CA TYR A 247 -0.84 10.41 -7.60
C TYR A 247 -2.25 10.86 -8.00
N GLU A 248 -3.20 10.75 -7.09
CA GLU A 248 -4.52 11.36 -7.29
C GLU A 248 -4.34 12.87 -7.11
N PRO A 249 -4.47 13.69 -8.18
CA PRO A 249 -4.60 15.12 -7.99
C PRO A 249 -5.82 15.32 -7.08
N TYR A 250 -5.74 16.24 -6.11
CA TYR A 250 -6.83 16.56 -5.16
C TYR A 250 -6.99 15.68 -3.90
N TRP A 251 -5.98 14.91 -3.49
CA TRP A 251 -5.99 14.17 -2.20
C TRP A 251 -6.43 15.00 -0.97
N TRP A 252 -6.10 16.30 -0.97
CA TRP A 252 -6.42 17.23 0.11
C TRP A 252 -7.92 17.54 0.23
N PHE A 253 -8.71 17.38 -0.84
CA PHE A 253 -10.16 17.61 -0.77
C PHE A 253 -10.85 16.63 0.18
N SER A 254 -10.44 15.37 0.19
CA SER A 254 -10.95 14.36 1.13
C SER A 254 -10.72 14.76 2.59
N ILE A 255 -9.58 15.37 2.88
CA ILE A 255 -9.23 15.87 4.22
C ILE A 255 -10.07 17.09 4.61
N ILE A 256 -10.55 17.89 3.66
CA ILE A 256 -11.37 19.07 3.93
C ILE A 256 -12.85 18.71 4.07
N VAL A 257 -13.38 17.87 3.16
CA VAL A 257 -14.81 17.56 3.10
C VAL A 257 -15.29 16.85 4.37
N ILE A 258 -14.49 15.92 4.92
CA ILE A 258 -14.86 15.16 6.12
C ILE A 258 -15.07 16.10 7.32
N PRO A 259 -14.11 16.95 7.75
CA PRO A 259 -14.31 17.93 8.81
C PRO A 259 -15.47 18.90 8.55
N VAL A 260 -15.65 19.37 7.31
CA VAL A 260 -16.75 20.28 6.98
C VAL A 260 -18.10 19.62 7.23
N VAL A 261 -18.29 18.40 6.74
CA VAL A 261 -19.53 17.63 6.99
C VAL A 261 -19.71 17.38 8.49
N MET A 262 -18.64 17.03 9.20
CA MET A 262 -18.68 16.81 10.65
C MET A 262 -19.08 18.07 11.42
N LEU A 263 -18.57 19.24 11.05
CA LEU A 263 -18.91 20.52 11.69
C LEU A 263 -20.37 20.91 11.41
N LEU A 264 -20.81 20.82 10.15
CA LEU A 264 -22.20 21.10 9.78
C LEU A 264 -23.19 20.21 10.51
N ALA A 265 -22.87 18.92 10.64
CA ALA A 265 -23.62 17.96 11.44
C ALA A 265 -23.60 18.31 12.94
N SER A 266 -22.43 18.69 13.48
CA SER A 266 -22.28 19.00 14.90
C SER A 266 -23.02 20.25 15.34
N PHE A 267 -23.15 21.26 14.46
CA PHE A 267 -23.94 22.47 14.74
C PHE A 267 -25.44 22.26 14.49
N GLY A 268 -25.87 21.05 14.12
CA GLY A 268 -27.28 20.72 13.89
C GLY A 268 -27.88 21.35 12.62
N ILE A 269 -27.04 21.90 11.73
CA ILE A 269 -27.50 22.57 10.51
C ILE A 269 -28.07 21.55 9.52
N VAL A 270 -27.45 20.37 9.43
CA VAL A 270 -27.87 19.28 8.55
C VAL A 270 -27.89 17.95 9.30
N PRO A 271 -28.94 17.12 9.17
CA PRO A 271 -28.94 15.77 9.70
C PRO A 271 -27.75 14.95 9.19
N ILE A 272 -27.14 14.18 10.08
CA ILE A 272 -25.85 13.50 9.87
C ILE A 272 -25.87 12.62 8.62
N VAL A 273 -26.95 11.85 8.43
CA VAL A 273 -27.13 10.96 7.27
C VAL A 273 -27.10 11.76 5.96
N LYS A 274 -27.82 12.88 5.91
CA LYS A 274 -27.87 13.76 4.72
C LYS A 274 -26.51 14.39 4.45
N GLY A 275 -25.83 14.86 5.50
CA GLY A 275 -24.49 15.43 5.40
C GLY A 275 -23.46 14.43 4.87
N ALA A 276 -23.48 13.18 5.37
CA ALA A 276 -22.57 12.13 4.95
C ALA A 276 -22.78 11.74 3.48
N VAL A 277 -24.03 11.59 3.04
CA VAL A 277 -24.35 11.30 1.63
C VAL A 277 -23.90 12.43 0.71
N LEU A 278 -24.15 13.70 1.09
CA LEU A 278 -23.70 14.85 0.32
C LEU A 278 -22.17 14.92 0.23
N GLY A 279 -21.46 14.66 1.34
CA GLY A 279 -20.00 14.59 1.35
C GLY A 279 -19.45 13.52 0.41
N ALA A 280 -20.03 12.32 0.45
CA ALA A 280 -19.65 11.23 -0.45
C ALA A 280 -19.89 11.57 -1.93
N ILE A 281 -21.04 12.17 -2.25
CA ILE A 281 -21.34 12.64 -3.61
C ILE A 281 -20.33 13.69 -4.05
N LEU A 282 -19.98 14.64 -3.18
CA LEU A 282 -19.02 15.69 -3.50
C LEU A 282 -17.63 15.12 -3.83
N LEU A 283 -17.17 14.13 -3.06
CA LEU A 283 -15.88 13.45 -3.31
C LEU A 283 -15.87 12.69 -4.64
N LEU A 284 -16.99 12.06 -5.00
CA LEU A 284 -17.16 11.36 -6.28
C LEU A 284 -17.19 12.33 -7.47
N VAL A 285 -17.95 13.43 -7.37
CA VAL A 285 -18.06 14.45 -8.44
C VAL A 285 -16.72 15.15 -8.67
N LEU A 286 -16.00 15.48 -7.60
CA LEU A 286 -14.66 16.06 -7.66
C LEU A 286 -13.59 15.07 -8.13
N ARG A 287 -13.95 13.80 -8.36
CA ARG A 287 -13.05 12.70 -8.73
C ARG A 287 -11.86 12.54 -7.77
N SER A 288 -12.04 12.91 -6.50
CA SER A 288 -11.07 12.61 -5.45
C SER A 288 -11.15 11.14 -5.01
N LEU A 289 -12.29 10.49 -5.26
CA LEU A 289 -12.54 9.07 -5.02
C LEU A 289 -13.12 8.45 -6.29
N SER A 290 -12.63 7.28 -6.72
CA SER A 290 -13.24 6.57 -7.85
C SER A 290 -14.52 5.85 -7.43
N ILE A 291 -15.41 5.58 -8.39
CA ILE A 291 -16.64 4.86 -8.09
C ILE A 291 -16.36 3.43 -7.62
N GLN A 292 -15.29 2.81 -8.12
CA GLN A 292 -14.84 1.49 -7.71
C GLN A 292 -14.41 1.49 -6.24
N ASP A 293 -13.55 2.45 -5.85
CA ASP A 293 -13.08 2.58 -4.46
C ASP A 293 -14.25 2.81 -3.50
N ALA A 294 -15.24 3.60 -3.92
CA ALA A 294 -16.45 3.83 -3.14
C ALA A 294 -17.28 2.56 -2.95
N TYR A 295 -17.44 1.72 -3.98
CA TYR A 295 -18.14 0.43 -3.87
C TYR A 295 -17.39 -0.58 -3.01
N GLU A 296 -16.05 -0.66 -3.11
CA GLU A 296 -15.22 -1.53 -2.28
C GLU A 296 -15.21 -1.10 -0.81
N SER A 297 -15.36 0.19 -0.55
CA SER A 297 -15.47 0.75 0.82
C SER A 297 -16.80 0.41 1.50
N ILE A 298 -17.81 -0.06 0.77
CA ILE A 298 -19.10 -0.45 1.35
C ILE A 298 -18.96 -1.81 2.03
N SER A 299 -19.14 -1.81 3.36
CA SER A 299 -19.19 -3.04 4.15
C SER A 299 -20.57 -3.72 4.03
N TRP A 300 -20.75 -4.53 2.99
CA TRP A 300 -22.00 -5.28 2.75
C TRP A 300 -22.44 -6.10 3.97
N SER A 301 -21.50 -6.72 4.68
CA SER A 301 -21.78 -7.47 5.91
C SER A 301 -22.47 -6.63 6.98
N VAL A 302 -22.10 -5.35 7.11
CA VAL A 302 -22.72 -4.44 8.06
C VAL A 302 -24.15 -4.13 7.62
N ILE A 303 -24.39 -3.84 6.34
CA ILE A 303 -25.75 -3.58 5.82
C ILE A 303 -26.67 -4.78 6.08
N PHE A 304 -26.22 -6.00 5.76
CA PHE A 304 -27.01 -7.21 5.99
C PHE A 304 -27.26 -7.49 7.47
N LEU A 305 -26.26 -7.26 8.33
CA LEU A 305 -26.40 -7.40 9.78
C LEU A 305 -27.49 -6.47 10.32
N ILE A 306 -27.45 -5.19 9.91
CA ILE A 306 -28.43 -4.19 10.35
C ILE A 306 -29.82 -4.52 9.83
N ALA A 307 -29.93 -4.87 8.54
CA ALA A 307 -31.19 -5.26 7.92
C ALA A 307 -31.80 -6.51 8.58
N SER A 308 -30.98 -7.40 9.15
CA SER A 308 -31.44 -8.58 9.89
C SER A 308 -31.79 -8.28 11.35
N LEU A 309 -31.06 -7.38 12.00
CA LEU A 309 -31.29 -7.02 13.41
C LEU A 309 -32.53 -6.15 13.61
N ILE A 310 -32.87 -5.26 12.67
CA ILE A 310 -34.04 -4.39 12.78
C ILE A 310 -35.35 -5.20 12.92
N PRO A 311 -35.67 -6.18 12.03
CA PRO A 311 -36.85 -7.03 12.19
C PRO A 311 -36.87 -7.83 13.50
N VAL A 312 -35.72 -8.32 13.95
CA VAL A 312 -35.61 -9.04 15.23
C VAL A 312 -35.94 -8.11 16.40
N GLY A 313 -35.42 -6.88 16.39
CA GLY A 313 -35.76 -5.85 17.38
C GLY A 313 -37.27 -5.54 17.39
N ILE A 314 -37.88 -5.39 16.20
CA ILE A 314 -39.33 -5.17 16.08
C ILE A 314 -40.12 -6.37 16.60
N ALA A 315 -39.67 -7.60 16.34
CA ALA A 315 -40.32 -8.80 16.87
C ALA A 315 -40.28 -8.85 18.40
N ILE A 316 -39.14 -8.51 19.01
CA ILE A 316 -38.98 -8.40 20.47
C ILE A 316 -39.92 -7.34 21.07
N GLN A 317 -40.06 -6.19 20.39
CA GLN A 317 -40.98 -5.13 20.81
C GLN A 317 -42.44 -5.58 20.70
N LYS A 318 -42.82 -6.26 19.61
CA LYS A 318 -44.19 -6.75 19.40
C LYS A 318 -44.58 -7.87 20.39
N THR A 319 -43.63 -8.69 20.82
CA THR A 319 -43.89 -9.74 21.83
C THR A 319 -43.92 -9.18 23.26
N GLY A 320 -43.59 -7.89 23.46
CA GLY A 320 -43.51 -7.25 24.77
C GLY A 320 -42.31 -7.71 25.61
N LEU A 321 -41.37 -8.43 24.99
CA LEU A 321 -40.19 -8.96 25.66
C LEU A 321 -39.23 -7.84 26.09
N ASP A 322 -39.19 -6.74 25.34
CA ASP A 322 -38.47 -5.52 25.68
C ASP A 322 -38.92 -4.93 27.02
N VAL A 323 -40.23 -4.82 27.24
CA VAL A 323 -40.82 -4.30 28.49
C VAL A 323 -40.58 -5.26 29.65
N LEU A 324 -40.77 -6.57 29.45
CA LEU A 324 -40.51 -7.58 30.49
C LEU A 324 -39.05 -7.54 30.95
N THR A 325 -38.12 -7.47 30.00
CA THR A 325 -36.68 -7.43 30.30
C THR A 325 -36.29 -6.09 30.95
N GLY A 326 -36.83 -4.98 30.46
CA GLY A 326 -36.61 -3.65 31.05
C GLY A 326 -37.07 -3.59 32.51
N ASN A 327 -38.27 -4.09 32.81
CA ASN A 327 -38.80 -4.16 34.18
C ASN A 327 -37.94 -5.06 35.07
N LEU A 328 -37.46 -6.20 34.57
CA LEU A 328 -36.56 -7.09 35.31
C LEU A 328 -35.25 -6.38 35.72
N ILE A 329 -34.67 -5.59 34.80
CA ILE A 329 -33.45 -4.82 35.07
C ILE A 329 -33.70 -3.75 36.14
N ILE A 330 -34.83 -3.04 36.07
CA ILE A 330 -35.19 -2.02 37.07
C ILE A 330 -35.31 -2.65 38.46
N VAL A 331 -36.00 -3.80 38.57
CA VAL A 331 -36.17 -4.52 39.84
C VAL A 331 -34.83 -4.96 40.41
N LEU A 332 -33.94 -5.53 39.59
CA LEU A 332 -32.59 -5.92 40.02
C LEU A 332 -31.75 -4.71 40.42
N GLY A 333 -31.87 -3.58 39.71
CA GLY A 333 -31.16 -2.34 40.02
C GLY A 333 -31.63 -1.70 41.33
N THR A 334 -32.89 -1.87 41.72
CA THR A 334 -33.40 -1.41 43.03
C THR A 334 -33.02 -2.31 44.20
N LEU A 335 -32.47 -3.49 43.93
CA LEU A 335 -32.04 -4.48 44.93
C LEU A 335 -30.55 -4.34 45.32
N ILE A 336 -29.80 -3.46 44.64
CA ILE A 336 -28.39 -3.13 44.89
C ILE A 336 -28.32 -1.75 45.56
#